data_AF-A0A955BI23-F1
#
_entry.id   AF-A0A955BI23-F1
#
_cell.length_a   1.000
_cell.length_b   1.000
_cell.length_c   1.000
_cell.angle_alpha   90.00
_cell.angle_beta   90.00
_cell.angle_gamma   90.00
#
_symmetry.space_group_name_H-M   'P 1'
#
loop_
_entity.id
_entity.type
_entity.pdbx_description
1 polymer ?
#
loop_
_entity_poly.entity_id
_entity_poly.type
_entity_poly.pdbx_seq_one_letter_code
_entity_poly.pdbx_strand_id
1 'polypeptide(L)'
;STLAASAAAKIAATITTKIASADRTESDSINTDAFLREAFSTVLCVEPNVDELALAAEAFDQFVEAAKVRKHADPESQARTNLIHALLNHNDFITIR
;
A
#
# COMPACT_ATOMS: atom_id res chain seq x y z
N SER A 1 -4.39 19.28 -13.38
CA SER A 1 -4.62 18.41 -12.20
C SER A 1 -4.51 16.90 -12.49
N THR A 2 -4.11 16.44 -13.68
CA THR A 2 -3.86 15.02 -14.00
C THR A 2 -2.40 14.57 -13.78
N LEU A 3 -1.44 15.51 -13.77
CA LEU A 3 -0.02 15.20 -13.59
C LEU A 3 0.31 14.64 -12.19
N ALA A 4 -0.24 15.24 -11.13
CA ALA A 4 0.01 14.84 -9.74
C ALA A 4 -0.47 13.40 -9.46
N ALA A 5 -1.67 13.06 -9.92
CA ALA A 5 -2.21 11.70 -9.81
C ALA A 5 -1.33 10.65 -10.53
N SER A 6 -0.72 11.01 -11.67
CA SER A 6 0.19 10.11 -12.38
C SER A 6 1.56 9.94 -11.72
N ALA A 7 2.03 10.96 -10.99
CA ALA A 7 3.31 10.92 -10.28
C ALA A 7 3.18 10.10 -8.99
N ALA A 8 2.13 10.33 -8.20
CA ALA A 8 1.83 9.56 -6.99
C ALA A 8 1.65 8.06 -7.31
N ALA A 9 0.96 7.72 -8.40
CA ALA A 9 0.81 6.34 -8.84
C ALA A 9 2.14 5.66 -9.20
N LYS A 10 3.07 6.37 -9.86
CA LYS A 10 4.41 5.84 -10.20
C LYS A 10 5.28 5.66 -8.97
N ILE A 11 5.23 6.61 -8.03
CA ILE A 11 5.93 6.51 -6.74
C ILE A 11 5.36 5.32 -5.95
N ALA A 12 4.03 5.16 -5.91
CA ALA A 12 3.39 4.06 -5.22
C ALA A 12 3.83 2.69 -5.75
N ALA A 13 3.90 2.51 -7.07
CA ALA A 13 4.39 1.27 -7.67
C ALA A 13 5.87 1.00 -7.31
N THR A 14 6.70 2.05 -7.27
CA THR A 14 8.12 1.94 -6.92
C THR A 14 8.32 1.53 -5.46
N ILE A 15 7.61 2.19 -4.55
CA ILE A 15 7.63 1.87 -3.11
C ILE A 15 7.10 0.46 -2.87
N THR A 16 5.98 0.09 -3.50
CA THR A 16 5.40 -1.26 -3.40
C THR A 16 6.41 -2.33 -3.81
N THR A 17 7.08 -2.13 -4.94
CA THR A 17 8.10 -3.07 -5.43
C THR A 17 9.27 -3.18 -4.45
N LYS A 18 9.72 -2.07 -3.87
CA LYS A 18 10.80 -2.05 -2.89
C LYS A 18 10.42 -2.82 -1.62
N ILE A 19 9.24 -2.55 -1.05
CA ILE A 19 8.74 -3.23 0.15
C ILE A 19 8.56 -4.73 -0.12
N ALA A 20 7.87 -5.10 -1.21
CA ALA A 20 7.67 -6.49 -1.59
C ALA A 20 8.97 -7.26 -1.84
N SER A 21 10.04 -6.56 -2.25
CA SER A 21 11.36 -7.17 -2.44
C SER A 21 12.14 -7.36 -1.14
N ALA A 22 11.88 -6.54 -0.12
CA ALA A 22 12.53 -6.63 1.19
C ALA A 22 11.93 -7.74 2.07
N ASP A 23 10.66 -8.08 1.84
CA ASP A 23 9.87 -9.02 2.65
C ASP A 23 9.94 -10.49 2.16
N ARG A 24 10.90 -10.82 1.29
CA ARG A 24 11.15 -12.20 0.84
C ARG A 24 11.88 -13.01 1.91
N THR A 25 11.17 -13.40 2.96
CA THR A 25 11.51 -14.63 3.71
C THR A 25 11.09 -15.85 2.89
N GLU A 26 11.79 -16.99 3.05
CA GLU A 26 11.71 -18.25 2.27
C GLU A 26 10.32 -18.89 2.02
N SER A 27 9.22 -18.27 2.43
CA SER A 27 7.85 -18.65 2.08
C SER A 27 7.36 -17.76 0.95
N ASP A 28 6.93 -18.34 -0.17
CA ASP A 28 6.47 -17.69 -1.42
C ASP A 28 5.28 -16.70 -1.28
N SER A 29 4.84 -16.40 -0.06
CA SER A 29 3.74 -15.49 0.26
C SER A 29 4.23 -14.30 1.09
N ILE A 30 4.04 -13.09 0.57
CA ILE A 30 4.25 -11.85 1.33
C ILE A 30 3.28 -11.84 2.51
N ASN A 31 3.79 -11.62 3.73
CA ASN A 31 2.94 -11.50 4.90
C ASN A 31 2.25 -10.14 4.90
N THR A 32 0.92 -10.11 4.84
CA THR A 32 0.15 -8.85 4.79
C THR A 32 0.43 -7.95 5.99
N ASP A 33 0.52 -8.48 7.22
CA ASP A 33 0.78 -7.65 8.42
C ASP A 33 2.16 -6.98 8.37
N ALA A 34 3.18 -7.75 7.98
CA ALA A 34 4.54 -7.25 7.80
C ALA A 34 4.59 -6.18 6.71
N PHE A 35 3.91 -6.43 5.58
CA PHE A 35 3.78 -5.45 4.50
C PHE A 35 3.11 -4.15 4.96
N LEU A 36 2.00 -4.23 5.72
CA LEU A 36 1.28 -3.06 6.21
C LEU A 36 2.17 -2.22 7.15
N ARG A 37 2.87 -2.86 8.09
CA ARG A 37 3.79 -2.17 9.01
C ARG A 37 4.93 -1.47 8.27
N GLU A 38 5.51 -2.16 7.29
CA GLU A 38 6.59 -1.60 6.47
C GLU A 38 6.09 -0.45 5.58
N ALA A 39 4.86 -0.54 5.06
CA ALA A 39 4.21 0.51 4.29
C ALA A 39 4.01 1.80 5.12
N PHE A 40 3.52 1.68 6.35
CA PHE A 40 3.37 2.82 7.26
C PHE A 40 4.72 3.44 7.59
N SER A 41 5.69 2.62 7.97
CA SER A 41 7.05 3.08 8.31
C SER A 41 7.73 3.77 7.12
N THR A 42 7.53 3.26 5.90
CA THR A 42 8.16 3.81 4.69
C THR A 42 7.47 5.09 4.20
N VAL A 43 6.13 5.14 4.23
CA VAL A 43 5.36 6.24 3.60
C VAL A 43 5.01 7.34 4.60
N LEU A 44 4.67 6.98 5.83
CA LEU A 44 4.27 7.93 6.88
C LEU A 44 5.39 8.20 7.89
N CYS A 45 6.50 7.46 7.84
CA CYS A 45 7.61 7.56 8.80
C CYS A 45 7.16 7.35 10.26
N VAL A 46 6.09 6.58 10.46
CA VAL A 46 5.47 6.28 11.76
C VAL A 46 5.09 4.81 11.80
N GLU A 47 5.24 4.19 12.98
CA GLU A 47 4.75 2.83 13.21
C GLU A 47 3.24 2.84 13.46
N PRO A 48 2.45 2.00 12.77
CA PRO A 48 1.00 1.97 12.96
C PRO A 48 0.65 1.43 14.33
N ASN A 49 -0.35 2.03 14.97
CA ASN A 49 -0.98 1.43 16.15
C ASN A 49 -1.92 0.28 15.76
N VAL A 50 -2.47 -0.43 16.75
CA VAL A 50 -3.31 -1.62 16.52
C VAL A 50 -4.58 -1.28 15.73
N ASP A 51 -5.21 -0.14 16.00
CA ASP A 51 -6.44 0.27 15.32
C ASP A 51 -6.16 0.70 13.88
N GLU A 52 -5.08 1.44 13.64
CA GLU A 52 -4.61 1.83 12.31
C GLU A 52 -4.26 0.63 11.44
N LEU A 53 -3.61 -0.38 12.03
CA LEU A 53 -3.25 -1.61 11.34
C LEU A 53 -4.49 -2.43 10.98
N ALA A 54 -5.47 -2.53 11.89
CA ALA A 54 -6.74 -3.20 11.62
C ALA A 54 -7.53 -2.51 10.49
N LEU A 55 -7.60 -1.17 10.51
CA LEU A 55 -8.23 -0.39 9.43
C LEU A 55 -7.50 -0.55 8.09
N ALA A 56 -6.16 -0.58 8.11
CA ALA A 56 -5.37 -0.79 6.91
C ALA A 56 -5.56 -2.21 6.33
N ALA A 57 -5.70 -3.23 7.18
CA ALA A 57 -6.03 -4.58 6.77
C ALA A 57 -7.43 -4.67 6.13
N GLU A 58 -8.43 -4.04 6.74
CA GLU A 58 -9.78 -3.99 6.16
C GLU A 58 -9.77 -3.30 4.78
N ALA A 59 -9.09 -2.15 4.66
CA ALA A 59 -8.95 -1.44 3.40
C ALA A 59 -8.20 -2.28 2.35
N PHE A 60 -7.17 -3.03 2.77
CA PHE A 60 -6.44 -3.93 1.90
C PHE A 60 -7.34 -5.03 1.32
N ASP A 61 -8.16 -5.67 2.16
CA ASP A 61 -9.11 -6.69 1.71
C ASP A 61 -10.12 -6.12 0.70
N GLN A 62 -10.64 -4.92 0.95
CA GLN A 62 -11.52 -4.22 0.02
C GLN A 62 -10.83 -3.93 -1.33
N PHE A 63 -9.54 -3.58 -1.32
CA PHE A 63 -8.77 -3.38 -2.55
C PHE A 63 -8.49 -4.68 -3.30
N VAL A 64 -8.24 -5.79 -2.59
CA VAL A 64 -8.11 -7.11 -3.20
C VAL A 64 -9.41 -7.50 -3.91
N GLU A 65 -10.55 -7.36 -3.24
CA GLU A 65 -11.86 -7.66 -3.83
C GLU A 65 -12.16 -6.76 -5.04
N ALA A 66 -11.87 -5.46 -4.95
CA ALA A 66 -12.01 -4.55 -6.07
C ALA A 66 -11.12 -4.95 -7.26
N ALA A 67 -9.90 -5.41 -7.01
CA ALA A 67 -8.98 -5.86 -8.05
C ALA A 67 -9.43 -7.20 -8.69
N LYS A 68 -10.01 -8.12 -7.90
CA LYS A 68 -10.64 -9.35 -8.40
C LYS A 68 -11.83 -9.06 -9.30
N VAL A 69 -12.74 -8.16 -8.89
CA VAL A 69 -13.89 -7.73 -9.70
C VAL A 69 -13.44 -7.15 -11.05
N ARG A 70 -12.32 -6.43 -11.06
CA ARG A 70 -11.69 -5.87 -12.27
C ARG A 70 -10.84 -6.87 -13.06
N LYS A 71 -10.76 -8.13 -12.62
CA LYS A 71 -9.99 -9.21 -13.26
C LYS A 71 -8.51 -8.89 -13.45
N HIS A 72 -7.88 -8.24 -12.48
CA HIS A 72 -6.43 -8.06 -12.49
C HIS A 72 -5.72 -9.42 -12.43
N ALA A 73 -4.60 -9.55 -13.14
CA ALA A 73 -3.80 -10.77 -13.18
C ALA A 73 -3.20 -11.12 -11.81
N ASP A 74 -2.89 -10.11 -11.00
CA ASP A 74 -2.45 -10.24 -9.61
C ASP A 74 -3.22 -9.23 -8.73
N PRO A 75 -4.38 -9.63 -8.17
CA PRO A 75 -5.20 -8.76 -7.34
C PRO A 75 -4.50 -8.25 -6.08
N GLU A 76 -3.64 -9.05 -5.47
CA GLU A 76 -2.93 -8.65 -4.25
C GLU A 76 -1.84 -7.63 -4.53
N SER A 77 -1.06 -7.81 -5.60
CA SER A 77 -0.07 -6.80 -6.00
C SER A 77 -0.73 -5.48 -6.37
N GLN A 78 -1.92 -5.53 -6.99
CA GLN A 78 -2.70 -4.32 -7.26
C GLN A 78 -3.21 -3.68 -5.97
N ALA A 79 -3.68 -4.48 -5.01
CA ALA A 79 -4.14 -3.99 -3.71
C ALA A 79 -3.02 -3.31 -2.91
N ARG A 80 -1.83 -3.90 -2.89
CA ARG A 80 -0.62 -3.31 -2.29
C ARG A 80 -0.31 -1.94 -2.89
N THR A 81 -0.36 -1.84 -4.22
CA THR A 81 -0.12 -0.56 -4.93
C THR A 81 -1.18 0.49 -4.59
N ASN A 82 -2.45 0.09 -4.53
CA ASN A 82 -3.56 1.00 -4.19
C ASN A 82 -3.45 1.49 -2.74
N LEU A 83 -3.02 0.64 -1.81
CA LEU A 83 -2.81 1.01 -0.43
C LEU A 83 -1.69 2.05 -0.29
N ILE A 84 -0.52 1.81 -0.91
CA ILE A 84 0.58 2.80 -0.90
C ILE A 84 0.12 4.13 -1.49
N HIS A 85 -0.66 4.09 -2.58
CA HIS A 85 -1.23 5.30 -3.15
C HIS A 85 -2.18 6.04 -2.19
N ALA A 86 -3.01 5.31 -1.43
CA ALA A 86 -3.87 5.89 -0.41
C ALA A 86 -3.06 6.54 0.72
N LEU A 87 -2.00 5.87 1.20
CA LEU A 87 -1.10 6.39 2.24
C LEU A 87 -0.34 7.64 1.77
N LEU A 88 0.15 7.66 0.53
CA LEU A 88 0.79 8.85 -0.05
C LEU A 88 -0.16 10.03 -0.11
N ASN A 89 -1.39 9.82 -0.58
CA ASN A 89 -2.40 10.88 -0.62
C ASN A 89 -2.79 11.36 0.79
N HIS A 90 -2.80 10.47 1.79
CA HIS A 90 -2.99 10.85 3.18
C HIS A 90 -1.84 11.71 3.70
N ASN A 91 -0.59 11.34 3.43
CA ASN A 91 0.60 12.11 3.81
C ASN A 91 0.59 13.52 3.20
N ASP A 92 0.26 13.63 1.90
CA ASP A 92 0.15 14.92 1.21
C ASP A 92 -0.90 15.83 1.86
N PHE A 93 -2.02 15.26 2.34
CA PHE A 93 -3.08 16.04 3.01
C PHE A 93 -2.66 16.54 4.40
N ILE A 94 -1.86 15.76 5.14
CA ILE A 94 -1.34 16.16 6.46
C ILE A 94 -0.25 17.24 6.33
N THR A 95 0.53 17.20 5.24
CA THR A 95 1.72 18.07 5.06
C THR A 95 1.39 19.48 4.55
N ILE A 96 0.21 19.72 3.97
CA ILE A 96 -0.18 21.05 3.41
C ILE A 96 -0.86 21.98 4.45
N ARG A 97 -0.86 21.63 5.74
CA ARG A 97 -1.58 22.39 6.76
C ARG A 97 -0.81 23.57 7.35
#